data_AF-A0A8B8K6M0-F1
#
_entry.id   AF-A0A8B8K6M0-F1
#
_cell.length_a   1.000
_cell.length_b   1.000
_cell.length_c   1.000
_cell.angle_alpha   90.00
_cell.angle_beta   90.00
_cell.angle_gamma   90.00
#
_symmetry.space_group_name_H-M   'P 1'
#
loop_
_entity.id
_entity.type
_entity.pdbx_description
1 polymer ?
#
loop_
_entity_poly.entity_id
_entity_poly.type
_entity_poly.pdbx_seq_one_letter_code
_entity_poly.pdbx_strand_id
1 'polypeptide(L)'
;MTSICDTDIPVLLHSMDAFTASYRDSLQLVRAKALQTAESQTKLEEVKAKLREAEDEFVKALTVKTRGEAKRMALNDAIASVKGRVEVLKKSILKQGIKIEECATFVLAASKEKSNENIEYKDEIQGAISWYNRILGFHVEGGHGIKFTFKNINVDNPNEEYFFTIRHEDDTYTLLNCEPLLKDTEELIHELNKTNGLFKFVRTMRNKFQESVMQGSLSMMTKEHQESAFISASAPSFSISTIRSYSPTKGNEHLGGLAKGNTHLTKQHSPRKVKSAIVSPGSASSVRQSPRLKARK
;
A
#
# COMPACT_ATOMS: atom_id res chain seq x y z
N MET A 1 -56.81 51.09 -123.26
CA MET A 1 -57.16 50.00 -122.34
C MET A 1 -55.87 49.29 -121.97
N THR A 2 -55.15 49.81 -120.98
CA THR A 2 -53.92 49.20 -120.46
C THR A 2 -54.27 48.32 -119.27
N SER A 3 -53.64 47.16 -119.27
CA SER A 3 -53.95 45.95 -118.53
C SER A 3 -53.94 46.15 -117.01
N ILE A 4 -55.10 45.96 -116.39
CA ILE A 4 -55.25 45.85 -114.94
C ILE A 4 -54.40 44.67 -114.40
N CYS A 5 -54.08 43.69 -115.25
CA CYS A 5 -53.35 42.48 -114.85
C CYS A 5 -51.82 42.65 -114.71
N ASP A 6 -51.19 43.71 -115.23
CA ASP A 6 -49.71 43.84 -115.16
C ASP A 6 -49.21 44.39 -113.81
N THR A 7 -50.07 45.05 -113.04
CA THR A 7 -49.74 45.61 -111.71
C THR A 7 -49.99 44.63 -110.57
N ASP A 8 -50.88 43.65 -110.76
CA ASP A 8 -51.33 42.73 -109.71
C ASP A 8 -50.37 41.55 -109.50
N ILE A 9 -49.64 41.13 -110.55
CA ILE A 9 -48.70 39.99 -110.50
C ILE A 9 -47.50 40.28 -109.56
N PRO A 10 -46.81 41.44 -109.64
CA PRO A 10 -45.72 41.76 -108.72
C PRO A 10 -46.17 41.90 -107.26
N VAL A 11 -47.37 42.43 -107.03
CA VAL A 11 -47.96 42.58 -105.69
C VAL A 11 -48.25 41.21 -105.08
N LEU A 12 -48.82 40.28 -105.86
CA LEU A 12 -49.07 38.92 -105.42
C LEU A 12 -47.75 38.18 -105.12
N LEU A 13 -46.73 38.33 -105.97
CA LEU A 13 -45.42 37.71 -105.75
C LEU A 13 -44.73 38.22 -104.48
N HIS A 14 -44.74 39.54 -104.26
CA HIS A 14 -44.21 40.15 -103.03
C HIS A 14 -44.99 39.69 -101.79
N SER A 15 -46.32 39.55 -101.89
CA SER A 15 -47.15 39.01 -100.81
C SER A 15 -46.81 37.54 -100.50
N MET A 16 -46.61 36.72 -101.55
CA MET A 16 -46.17 35.34 -101.39
C MET A 16 -44.78 35.25 -100.76
N ASP A 17 -43.83 36.07 -101.19
CA ASP A 17 -42.47 36.10 -100.61
C ASP A 17 -42.49 36.55 -99.15
N ALA A 18 -43.26 37.59 -98.81
CA ALA A 18 -43.44 38.05 -97.43
C ALA A 18 -44.11 36.99 -96.55
N PHE A 19 -45.12 36.28 -97.09
CA PHE A 19 -45.75 35.15 -96.40
C PHE A 19 -44.75 34.00 -96.19
N THR A 20 -43.95 33.67 -97.20
CA THR A 20 -42.96 32.59 -97.13
C THR A 20 -41.85 32.90 -96.13
N ALA A 21 -41.41 34.16 -96.05
CA ALA A 21 -40.46 34.64 -95.05
C ALA A 21 -41.06 34.58 -93.63
N SER A 22 -42.27 35.12 -93.43
CA SER A 22 -42.97 35.06 -92.13
C SER A 22 -43.20 33.63 -91.66
N TYR A 23 -43.59 32.73 -92.57
CA TYR A 23 -43.78 31.31 -92.27
C TYR A 23 -42.46 30.63 -91.88
N ARG A 24 -41.36 30.95 -92.58
CA ARG A 24 -40.01 30.46 -92.24
C ARG A 24 -39.58 30.92 -90.85
N ASP A 25 -39.76 32.20 -90.53
CA ASP A 25 -39.39 32.76 -89.23
C ASP A 25 -40.22 32.14 -88.09
N SER A 26 -41.52 31.93 -88.33
CA SER A 26 -42.41 31.21 -87.41
C SER A 26 -41.92 29.78 -87.15
N LEU A 27 -41.53 29.04 -88.20
CA LEU A 27 -40.97 27.69 -88.04
C LEU A 27 -39.63 27.68 -87.29
N GLN A 28 -38.74 28.65 -87.55
CA GLN A 28 -37.49 28.80 -86.81
C GLN A 28 -37.74 29.09 -85.33
N LEU A 29 -38.70 29.97 -85.02
CA LEU A 29 -39.11 30.27 -83.65
C LEU A 29 -39.67 29.02 -82.94
N VAL A 30 -40.54 28.26 -83.59
CA VAL A 30 -41.08 27.00 -83.05
C VAL A 30 -39.96 26.00 -82.79
N ARG A 31 -39.01 25.85 -83.73
CA ARG A 31 -37.85 24.97 -83.57
C ARG A 31 -36.97 25.39 -82.39
N ALA A 32 -36.68 26.69 -82.25
CA ALA A 32 -35.90 27.21 -81.13
C ALA A 32 -36.58 26.94 -79.78
N LYS A 33 -37.90 27.17 -79.68
CA LYS A 33 -38.69 26.86 -78.49
C LYS A 33 -38.71 25.35 -78.18
N ALA A 34 -38.81 24.49 -79.18
CA ALA A 34 -38.78 23.04 -79.00
C ALA A 34 -37.42 22.57 -78.45
N LEU A 35 -36.31 23.08 -79.00
CA LEU A 35 -34.97 22.78 -78.50
C LEU A 35 -34.76 23.27 -77.06
N GLN A 36 -35.19 24.49 -76.74
CA GLN A 36 -35.11 25.03 -75.38
C GLN A 36 -35.95 24.23 -74.38
N THR A 37 -37.12 23.75 -74.81
CA THR A 37 -38.00 22.92 -73.97
C THR A 37 -37.35 21.55 -73.72
N ALA A 38 -36.75 20.93 -74.74
CA ALA A 38 -36.01 19.69 -74.58
C ALA A 38 -34.82 19.85 -73.61
N GLU A 39 -34.05 20.93 -73.74
CA GLU A 39 -32.96 21.23 -72.82
C GLU A 39 -33.48 21.43 -71.38
N SER A 40 -34.59 22.14 -71.22
CA SER A 40 -35.22 22.38 -69.91
C SER A 40 -35.76 21.08 -69.30
N GLN A 41 -36.29 20.15 -70.11
CA GLN A 41 -36.71 18.82 -69.66
C GLN A 41 -35.52 18.00 -69.14
N THR A 42 -34.38 18.02 -69.83
CA THR A 42 -33.17 17.30 -69.35
C THR A 42 -32.70 17.83 -68.00
N LYS A 43 -32.64 19.16 -67.83
CA LYS A 43 -32.30 19.80 -66.54
C LYS A 43 -33.31 19.46 -65.45
N LEU A 44 -34.60 19.41 -65.79
CA LEU A 44 -35.66 19.04 -64.84
C LEU A 44 -35.47 17.60 -64.34
N GLU A 45 -35.16 16.65 -65.23
CA GLU A 45 -34.91 15.26 -64.82
C GLU A 45 -33.65 15.12 -63.97
N GLU A 46 -32.58 15.87 -64.27
CA GLU A 46 -31.39 15.92 -63.43
C GLU A 46 -31.71 16.44 -62.01
N VAL A 47 -32.50 17.51 -61.90
CA VAL A 47 -32.91 18.06 -60.61
C VAL A 47 -33.82 17.09 -59.85
N LYS A 48 -34.75 16.40 -60.53
CA LYS A 48 -35.58 15.36 -59.90
C LYS A 48 -34.76 14.20 -59.36
N ALA A 49 -33.72 13.77 -60.10
CA ALA A 49 -32.84 12.71 -59.65
C ALA A 49 -32.09 13.12 -58.36
N LYS A 50 -31.51 14.34 -58.34
CA LYS A 50 -30.84 14.89 -57.15
C LYS A 50 -31.79 15.05 -55.96
N LEU A 51 -33.05 15.43 -56.19
CA LEU A 51 -34.05 15.53 -55.14
C LEU A 51 -34.32 14.16 -54.49
N ARG A 52 -34.50 13.11 -55.30
CA ARG A 52 -34.71 11.75 -54.78
C ARG A 52 -33.51 11.25 -53.99
N GLU A 53 -32.30 11.49 -54.47
CA GLU A 53 -31.07 11.12 -53.76
C GLU A 53 -30.99 11.83 -52.39
N ALA A 54 -31.28 13.13 -52.34
CA ALA A 54 -31.29 13.89 -51.09
C ALA A 54 -32.39 13.42 -50.13
N GLU A 55 -33.57 13.04 -50.63
CA GLU A 55 -34.65 12.45 -49.82
C GLU A 55 -34.22 11.10 -49.20
N ASP A 56 -33.59 10.23 -49.99
CA ASP A 56 -33.08 8.93 -49.51
C ASP A 56 -31.98 9.11 -48.45
N GLU A 57 -31.06 10.05 -48.65
CA GLU A 57 -30.03 10.39 -47.66
C GLU A 57 -30.65 10.93 -46.38
N PHE A 58 -31.67 11.79 -46.47
CA PHE A 58 -32.38 12.31 -45.32
C PHE A 58 -33.09 11.21 -44.53
N VAL A 59 -33.75 10.27 -45.21
CA VAL A 59 -34.36 9.10 -44.57
C VAL A 59 -33.32 8.24 -43.87
N LYS A 60 -32.17 7.97 -44.51
CA LYS A 60 -31.04 7.27 -43.88
C LYS A 60 -30.54 8.01 -42.64
N ALA A 61 -30.33 9.33 -42.72
CA ALA A 61 -29.88 10.15 -41.60
C ALA A 61 -30.88 10.14 -40.43
N LEU A 62 -32.18 10.17 -40.72
CA LEU A 62 -33.24 10.06 -39.71
C LEU A 62 -33.18 8.72 -38.97
N THR A 63 -32.98 7.61 -39.67
CA THR A 63 -32.88 6.28 -39.01
C THR A 63 -31.70 6.22 -38.05
N VAL A 64 -30.55 6.77 -38.44
CA VAL A 64 -29.34 6.84 -37.59
C VAL A 64 -29.59 7.73 -36.37
N LYS A 65 -30.26 8.89 -36.56
CA LYS A 65 -30.60 9.81 -35.48
C LYS A 65 -31.54 9.15 -34.46
N THR A 66 -32.61 8.51 -34.91
CA THR A 66 -33.57 7.81 -34.02
C THR A 66 -32.88 6.71 -33.21
N ARG A 67 -31.97 5.95 -33.84
CA ARG A 67 -31.17 4.94 -33.13
C ARG A 67 -30.22 5.57 -32.10
N GLY A 68 -29.56 6.68 -32.44
CA GLY A 68 -28.69 7.41 -31.53
C GLY A 68 -29.45 7.94 -30.31
N GLU A 69 -30.64 8.50 -30.56
CA GLU A 69 -31.52 9.02 -29.52
C GLU A 69 -32.04 7.90 -28.58
N ALA A 70 -32.44 6.76 -29.13
CA ALA A 70 -32.84 5.60 -28.33
C ALA A 70 -31.71 5.10 -27.42
N LYS A 71 -30.46 5.03 -27.92
CA LYS A 71 -29.29 4.69 -27.11
C LYS A 71 -29.04 5.70 -25.99
N ARG A 72 -29.21 6.99 -26.27
CA ARG A 72 -29.07 8.08 -25.30
C ARG A 72 -30.12 7.97 -24.19
N MET A 73 -31.36 7.66 -24.53
CA MET A 73 -32.44 7.44 -23.57
C MET A 73 -32.13 6.24 -22.66
N ALA A 74 -31.76 5.09 -23.22
CA ALA A 74 -31.39 3.91 -22.44
C ALA A 74 -30.22 4.17 -21.47
N LEU A 75 -29.23 4.96 -21.89
CA LEU A 75 -28.11 5.36 -21.03
C LEU A 75 -28.57 6.27 -19.88
N ASN A 76 -29.45 7.23 -20.16
CA ASN A 76 -30.01 8.10 -19.12
C ASN A 76 -30.80 7.31 -18.07
N ASP A 77 -31.60 6.32 -18.50
CA ASP A 77 -32.33 5.43 -17.59
C ASP A 77 -31.38 4.60 -16.72
N ALA A 78 -30.30 4.09 -17.32
CA ALA A 78 -29.26 3.37 -16.59
C ALA A 78 -28.57 4.28 -15.55
N ILE A 79 -28.25 5.54 -15.91
CA ILE A 79 -27.70 6.53 -14.97
C ILE A 79 -28.68 6.80 -13.83
N ALA A 80 -29.97 6.99 -14.11
CA ALA A 80 -30.99 7.23 -13.10
C ALA A 80 -31.09 6.05 -12.13
N SER A 81 -31.07 4.82 -12.65
CA SER A 81 -31.05 3.59 -11.85
C SER A 81 -29.82 3.49 -10.94
N VAL A 82 -28.62 3.73 -11.47
CA VAL A 82 -27.37 3.72 -10.69
C VAL A 82 -27.38 4.79 -9.60
N LYS A 83 -27.84 6.01 -9.91
CA LYS A 83 -27.99 7.08 -8.91
C LYS A 83 -28.91 6.64 -7.76
N GLY A 84 -30.03 6.00 -8.06
CA GLY A 84 -30.93 5.45 -7.04
C GLY A 84 -30.23 4.44 -6.13
N ARG A 85 -29.45 3.51 -6.71
CA ARG A 85 -28.68 2.52 -5.94
C ARG A 85 -27.62 3.15 -5.05
N VAL A 86 -26.91 4.18 -5.53
CA VAL A 86 -25.90 4.92 -4.76
C VAL A 86 -26.53 5.60 -3.53
N GLU A 87 -27.70 6.23 -3.68
CA GLU A 87 -28.39 6.86 -2.55
C GLU A 87 -28.87 5.84 -1.50
N VAL A 88 -29.34 4.68 -1.93
CA VAL A 88 -29.70 3.58 -1.01
C VAL A 88 -28.47 3.09 -0.25
N LEU A 89 -27.36 2.84 -0.94
CA LEU A 89 -26.09 2.41 -0.31
C LEU A 89 -25.56 3.46 0.67
N LYS A 90 -25.61 4.74 0.30
CA LYS A 90 -25.20 5.85 1.15
C LYS A 90 -25.99 5.87 2.47
N LYS A 91 -27.31 5.71 2.40
CA LYS A 91 -28.17 5.60 3.60
C LYS A 91 -27.81 4.38 4.45
N SER A 92 -27.51 3.24 3.83
CA SER A 92 -27.11 2.02 4.53
C SER A 92 -25.76 2.18 5.25
N ILE A 93 -24.77 2.81 4.60
CA ILE A 93 -23.45 3.09 5.19
C ILE A 93 -23.59 4.02 6.39
N LEU A 94 -24.37 5.10 6.28
CA LEU A 94 -24.61 6.02 7.40
C LEU A 94 -25.26 5.29 8.58
N LYS A 95 -26.29 4.47 8.32
CA LYS A 95 -26.94 3.65 9.36
C LYS A 95 -25.96 2.68 10.02
N GLN A 96 -25.09 2.06 9.24
CA GLN A 96 -24.08 1.13 9.77
C GLN A 96 -23.02 1.87 10.59
N GLY A 97 -22.61 3.07 10.15
CA GLY A 97 -21.69 3.94 10.90
C GLY A 97 -22.22 4.27 12.29
N ILE A 98 -23.50 4.68 12.39
CA ILE A 98 -24.16 4.96 13.67
C ILE A 98 -24.15 3.72 14.57
N LYS A 99 -24.49 2.54 14.04
CA LYS A 99 -24.45 1.28 14.81
C LYS A 99 -23.05 0.92 15.32
N ILE A 100 -22.02 1.14 14.50
CA ILE A 100 -20.64 0.90 14.89
C ILE A 100 -20.24 1.86 16.01
N GLU A 101 -20.63 3.13 15.91
CA GLU A 101 -20.37 4.13 16.94
C GLU A 101 -21.10 3.78 18.25
N GLU A 102 -22.39 3.44 18.20
CA GLU A 102 -23.16 2.94 19.35
C GLU A 102 -22.47 1.73 20.00
N CYS A 103 -22.03 0.74 19.21
CA CYS A 103 -21.30 -0.42 19.72
C CYS A 103 -19.93 -0.03 20.33
N ALA A 104 -19.21 0.89 19.70
CA ALA A 104 -17.93 1.39 20.21
C ALA A 104 -18.10 2.08 21.57
N THR A 105 -19.17 2.87 21.77
CA THR A 105 -19.47 3.47 23.06
C THR A 105 -19.74 2.42 24.14
N PHE A 106 -20.46 1.36 23.81
CA PHE A 106 -20.75 0.26 24.74
C PHE A 106 -19.50 -0.54 25.11
N VAL A 107 -18.61 -0.83 24.14
CA VAL A 107 -17.34 -1.54 24.37
C VAL A 107 -16.38 -0.68 25.22
N LEU A 108 -16.29 0.62 24.97
CA LEU A 108 -15.47 1.53 25.77
C LEU A 108 -15.99 1.68 27.21
N ALA A 109 -17.31 1.72 27.41
CA ALA A 109 -17.91 1.73 28.74
C ALA A 109 -17.61 0.43 29.51
N ALA A 110 -17.79 -0.73 28.86
CA ALA A 110 -17.49 -2.04 29.46
C ALA A 110 -15.98 -2.26 29.74
N SER A 111 -15.10 -1.64 28.95
CA SER A 111 -13.65 -1.70 29.17
C SER A 111 -13.19 -0.86 30.36
N LYS A 112 -13.87 0.26 30.65
CA LYS A 112 -13.47 1.19 31.71
C LYS A 112 -13.78 0.66 33.11
N GLU A 113 -14.77 -0.23 33.21
CA GLU A 113 -15.12 -0.95 34.43
C GLU A 113 -14.16 -2.13 34.70
N LYS A 114 -13.69 -2.82 33.64
CA LYS A 114 -12.75 -3.95 33.73
C LYS A 114 -11.27 -3.58 33.81
N SER A 115 -10.90 -2.32 33.56
CA SER A 115 -9.48 -1.92 33.48
C SER A 115 -8.81 -1.73 34.84
N ASN A 116 -9.54 -1.30 35.87
CA ASN A 116 -8.93 -1.03 37.17
C ASN A 116 -8.57 -2.32 37.93
N GLU A 117 -9.46 -3.32 37.94
CA GLU A 117 -9.18 -4.62 38.57
C GLU A 117 -8.12 -5.45 37.82
N ASN A 118 -8.04 -5.33 36.49
CA ASN A 118 -7.10 -6.09 35.66
C ASN A 118 -5.65 -5.55 35.75
N ILE A 119 -5.46 -4.25 36.04
CA ILE A 119 -4.12 -3.69 36.22
C ILE A 119 -3.51 -4.19 37.53
N GLU A 120 -4.26 -4.13 38.63
CA GLU A 120 -3.80 -4.58 39.95
C GLU A 120 -3.49 -6.10 39.97
N TYR A 121 -4.37 -6.92 39.39
CA TYR A 121 -4.16 -8.37 39.26
C TYR A 121 -2.92 -8.74 38.43
N LYS A 122 -2.60 -7.97 37.38
CA LYS A 122 -1.39 -8.20 36.57
C LYS A 122 -0.12 -7.86 37.32
N ASP A 123 -0.13 -6.81 38.13
CA ASP A 123 1.01 -6.40 38.93
C ASP A 123 1.30 -7.42 40.04
N GLU A 124 0.26 -7.99 40.66
CA GLU A 124 0.40 -9.08 41.65
C GLU A 124 1.00 -10.35 41.05
N ILE A 125 0.52 -10.79 39.88
CA ILE A 125 1.07 -11.96 39.17
C ILE A 125 2.53 -11.73 38.80
N GLN A 126 2.86 -10.56 38.28
CA GLN A 126 4.24 -10.24 37.90
C GLN A 126 5.16 -10.18 39.12
N GLY A 127 4.66 -9.67 40.25
CA GLY A 127 5.34 -9.69 41.54
C GLY A 127 5.61 -11.12 42.01
N ALA A 128 4.61 -12.00 41.95
CA ALA A 128 4.74 -13.41 42.31
C ALA A 128 5.76 -14.14 41.42
N ILE A 129 5.68 -13.98 40.09
CA ILE A 129 6.65 -14.57 39.14
C ILE A 129 8.07 -14.10 39.46
N SER A 130 8.26 -12.79 39.68
CA SER A 130 9.57 -12.22 40.00
C SER A 130 10.12 -12.78 41.33
N TRP A 131 9.26 -12.95 42.33
CA TRP A 131 9.62 -13.55 43.61
C TRP A 131 10.07 -15.01 43.44
N TYR A 132 9.29 -15.84 42.75
CA TYR A 132 9.65 -17.24 42.47
C TYR A 132 10.94 -17.34 41.65
N ASN A 133 11.09 -16.52 40.62
CA ASN A 133 12.29 -16.52 39.78
C ASN A 133 13.55 -16.24 40.59
N ARG A 134 13.46 -15.27 41.52
CA ARG A 134 14.55 -14.90 42.42
C ARG A 134 14.86 -15.99 43.45
N ILE A 135 13.84 -16.50 44.15
CA ILE A 135 14.03 -17.46 45.25
C ILE A 135 14.49 -18.82 44.73
N LEU A 136 13.94 -19.29 43.62
CA LEU A 136 14.27 -20.60 43.08
C LEU A 136 15.54 -20.58 42.23
N GLY A 137 15.98 -19.39 41.78
CA GLY A 137 16.99 -19.25 40.74
C GLY A 137 16.52 -19.92 39.45
N PHE A 138 15.25 -19.81 39.12
CA PHE A 138 14.63 -20.59 38.05
C PHE A 138 13.67 -19.69 37.27
N HIS A 139 13.87 -19.55 35.97
CA HIS A 139 12.94 -18.81 35.12
C HIS A 139 12.66 -19.58 33.83
N VAL A 140 11.50 -19.32 33.26
CA VAL A 140 11.00 -19.99 32.06
C VAL A 140 10.70 -18.94 31.00
N GLU A 141 11.24 -19.13 29.80
CA GLU A 141 11.03 -18.24 28.66
C GLU A 141 10.36 -18.99 27.51
N GLY A 142 9.33 -18.38 26.93
CA GLY A 142 8.65 -18.91 25.74
C GLY A 142 9.25 -18.34 24.45
N GLY A 143 9.39 -19.18 23.42
CA GLY A 143 9.88 -18.81 22.10
C GLY A 143 9.64 -19.94 21.09
N HIS A 144 10.67 -20.29 20.30
CA HIS A 144 10.65 -21.46 19.40
C HIS A 144 10.50 -22.82 20.15
N GLY A 145 10.73 -22.80 21.46
CA GLY A 145 10.40 -23.83 22.42
C GLY A 145 10.24 -23.17 23.79
N ILE A 146 10.16 -23.99 24.84
CA ILE A 146 10.15 -23.54 26.22
C ILE A 146 11.56 -23.71 26.77
N LYS A 147 12.23 -22.59 27.09
CA LYS A 147 13.56 -22.56 27.69
C LYS A 147 13.43 -22.51 29.21
N PHE A 148 14.05 -23.46 29.88
CA PHE A 148 14.14 -23.56 31.33
C PHE A 148 15.56 -23.18 31.74
N THR A 149 15.70 -22.09 32.49
CA THR A 149 17.01 -21.60 32.91
C THR A 149 17.12 -21.64 34.43
N PHE A 150 18.24 -22.18 34.90
CA PHE A 150 18.60 -22.30 36.30
C PHE A 150 19.84 -21.46 36.61
N LYS A 151 19.77 -20.78 37.75
CA LYS A 151 20.85 -20.08 38.46
C LYS A 151 21.00 -20.73 39.83
N ASN A 152 22.00 -20.32 40.60
CA ASN A 152 22.30 -20.89 41.92
C ASN A 152 22.53 -22.41 41.86
N ILE A 153 23.15 -22.89 40.77
CA ILE A 153 23.58 -24.29 40.62
C ILE A 153 25.03 -24.43 41.09
N ASN A 154 25.91 -23.59 40.54
CA ASN A 154 27.31 -23.51 40.96
C ASN A 154 27.45 -22.56 42.15
N VAL A 155 28.02 -23.06 43.25
CA VAL A 155 28.23 -22.26 44.48
C VAL A 155 29.31 -21.21 44.27
N ASP A 156 30.31 -21.49 43.44
CA ASP A 156 31.41 -20.58 43.15
C ASP A 156 30.97 -19.42 42.23
N ASN A 157 29.99 -19.69 41.37
CA ASN A 157 29.40 -18.70 40.47
C ASN A 157 27.86 -18.82 40.43
N PRO A 158 27.15 -18.22 41.40
CA PRO A 158 25.69 -18.37 41.52
C PRO A 158 24.91 -17.75 40.35
N ASN A 159 25.53 -16.84 39.59
CA ASN A 159 24.92 -16.19 38.43
C ASN A 159 25.09 -16.99 37.13
N GLU A 160 25.89 -18.06 37.15
CA GLU A 160 26.06 -18.95 36.01
C GLU A 160 24.72 -19.58 35.60
N GLU A 161 24.45 -19.58 34.30
CA GLU A 161 23.19 -20.04 33.74
C GLU A 161 23.33 -21.45 33.17
N TYR A 162 22.47 -22.34 33.65
CA TYR A 162 22.33 -23.72 33.17
C TYR A 162 20.95 -23.81 32.56
N PHE A 163 20.82 -24.28 31.32
CA PHE A 163 19.51 -24.27 30.69
C PHE A 163 19.30 -25.42 29.73
N PHE A 164 18.03 -25.71 29.48
CA PHE A 164 17.62 -26.56 28.39
C PHE A 164 16.37 -25.99 27.74
N THR A 165 16.16 -26.33 26.47
CA THR A 165 14.99 -25.91 25.70
C THR A 165 14.30 -27.16 25.17
N ILE A 166 13.02 -27.32 25.48
CA ILE A 166 12.19 -28.38 24.93
C ILE A 166 11.10 -27.81 24.04
N ARG A 167 10.71 -28.54 23.01
CA ARG A 167 9.56 -28.25 22.16
C ARG A 167 8.58 -29.42 22.23
N HIS A 168 7.30 -29.12 22.29
CA HIS A 168 6.23 -30.12 22.24
C HIS A 168 5.50 -29.98 20.91
N GLU A 169 5.60 -31.00 20.08
CA GLU A 169 4.97 -31.06 18.75
C GLU A 169 4.52 -32.50 18.48
N ASP A 170 3.35 -32.67 17.86
CA ASP A 170 2.76 -33.99 17.56
C ASP A 170 2.72 -34.95 18.77
N ASP A 171 2.31 -34.43 19.93
CA ASP A 171 2.27 -35.15 21.22
C ASP A 171 3.63 -35.74 21.66
N THR A 172 4.72 -35.17 21.15
CA THR A 172 6.09 -35.57 21.51
C THR A 172 6.93 -34.36 21.92
N TYR A 173 7.65 -34.52 23.03
CA TYR A 173 8.70 -33.64 23.49
C TYR A 173 10.01 -33.93 22.78
N THR A 174 10.62 -32.88 22.26
CA THR A 174 11.96 -32.89 21.65
C THR A 174 12.87 -31.91 22.39
N LEU A 175 14.14 -32.30 22.58
CA LEU A 175 15.16 -31.42 23.15
C LEU A 175 15.78 -30.59 22.03
N LEU A 176 15.70 -29.27 22.13
CA LEU A 176 16.28 -28.34 21.17
C LEU A 176 17.69 -27.91 21.55
N ASN A 177 17.92 -27.62 22.83
CA ASN A 177 19.22 -27.16 23.34
C ASN A 177 19.39 -27.59 24.79
N CYS A 178 20.62 -27.82 25.24
CA CYS A 178 20.98 -28.12 26.61
C CYS A 178 22.43 -27.67 26.88
N GLU A 179 22.61 -26.76 27.82
CA GLU A 179 23.92 -26.23 28.20
C GLU A 179 24.06 -26.22 29.73
N PRO A 180 25.07 -26.92 30.28
CA PRO A 180 25.98 -27.85 29.61
C PRO A 180 25.27 -29.11 29.09
N LEU A 181 25.88 -29.78 28.09
CA LEU A 181 25.33 -31.03 27.56
C LEU A 181 25.43 -32.16 28.61
N LEU A 182 24.30 -32.79 28.91
CA LEU A 182 24.22 -33.90 29.86
C LEU A 182 24.17 -35.25 29.11
N LYS A 183 24.84 -36.28 29.66
CA LYS A 183 24.93 -37.61 29.02
C LYS A 183 23.59 -38.35 29.00
N ASP A 184 22.75 -38.15 30.02
CA ASP A 184 21.53 -38.94 30.23
C ASP A 184 20.27 -38.26 29.64
N THR A 185 20.44 -37.21 28.83
CA THR A 185 19.31 -36.36 28.41
C THR A 185 18.32 -37.10 27.50
N GLU A 186 18.81 -38.00 26.65
CA GLU A 186 17.96 -38.78 25.73
C GLU A 186 17.00 -39.72 26.49
N GLU A 187 17.49 -40.38 27.54
CA GLU A 187 16.67 -41.26 28.39
C GLU A 187 15.59 -40.46 29.13
N LEU A 188 15.94 -39.27 29.62
CA LEU A 188 15.01 -38.38 30.30
C LEU A 188 13.90 -37.87 29.36
N ILE A 189 14.22 -37.57 28.10
CA ILE A 189 13.22 -37.18 27.09
C ILE A 189 12.30 -38.36 26.76
N HIS A 190 12.84 -39.57 26.66
CA HIS A 190 12.03 -40.76 26.45
C HIS A 190 11.11 -41.07 27.64
N GLU A 191 11.57 -40.88 28.89
CA GLU A 191 10.70 -40.96 30.08
C GLU A 191 9.62 -39.87 30.08
N LEU A 192 9.98 -38.63 29.70
CA LEU A 192 9.04 -37.52 29.59
C LEU A 192 7.94 -37.82 28.58
N ASN A 193 8.28 -38.35 27.41
CA ASN A 193 7.32 -38.75 26.38
C ASN A 193 6.40 -39.90 26.81
N LYS A 194 6.85 -40.77 27.73
CA LYS A 194 6.02 -41.86 28.28
C LYS A 194 5.09 -41.40 29.40
N THR A 195 5.55 -40.50 30.25
CA THR A 195 4.86 -40.15 31.51
C THR A 195 4.12 -38.82 31.45
N ASN A 196 4.43 -37.99 30.46
CA ASN A 196 4.03 -36.58 30.38
C ASN A 196 4.36 -35.78 31.66
N GLY A 197 5.38 -36.21 32.39
CA GLY A 197 5.73 -35.71 33.73
C GLY A 197 6.69 -34.52 33.71
N LEU A 198 6.30 -33.38 33.13
CA LEU A 198 7.18 -32.23 32.95
C LEU A 198 7.82 -31.72 34.26
N PHE A 199 7.05 -31.62 35.35
CA PHE A 199 7.58 -31.17 36.65
C PHE A 199 8.69 -32.08 37.19
N LYS A 200 8.52 -33.41 37.04
CA LYS A 200 9.52 -34.40 37.44
C LYS A 200 10.77 -34.25 36.57
N PHE A 201 10.58 -34.13 35.26
CA PHE A 201 11.67 -33.94 34.30
C PHE A 201 12.50 -32.68 34.61
N VAL A 202 11.86 -31.52 34.80
CA VAL A 202 12.54 -30.25 35.15
C VAL A 202 13.37 -30.39 36.43
N ARG A 203 12.83 -31.08 37.45
CA ARG A 203 13.55 -31.34 38.71
C ARG A 203 14.75 -32.27 38.52
N THR A 204 14.60 -33.33 37.73
CA THR A 204 15.69 -34.25 37.42
C THR A 204 16.80 -33.54 36.63
N MET A 205 16.45 -32.70 35.65
CA MET A 205 17.42 -31.89 34.89
C MET A 205 18.22 -30.97 35.82
N ARG A 206 17.57 -30.31 36.79
CA ARG A 206 18.27 -29.49 37.78
C ARG A 206 19.29 -30.28 38.60
N ASN A 207 18.91 -31.47 39.07
CA ASN A 207 19.81 -32.34 39.82
C ASN A 207 21.02 -32.77 38.95
N LYS A 208 20.78 -33.10 37.68
CA LYS A 208 21.85 -33.48 36.74
C LYS A 208 22.83 -32.34 36.47
N PHE A 209 22.35 -31.09 36.38
CA PHE A 209 23.24 -29.93 36.33
C PHE A 209 24.08 -29.81 37.60
N GLN A 210 23.50 -29.99 38.79
CA GLN A 210 24.25 -29.97 40.05
C GLN A 210 25.32 -31.08 40.12
N GLU A 211 24.97 -32.30 39.69
CA GLU A 211 25.92 -33.43 39.59
C GLU A 211 27.09 -33.10 38.66
N SER A 212 26.82 -32.46 37.52
CA SER A 212 27.85 -32.08 36.55
C SER A 212 28.86 -31.07 37.11
N VAL A 213 28.39 -30.12 37.93
CA VAL A 213 29.27 -29.16 38.63
C VAL A 213 30.15 -29.86 39.65
N MET A 214 29.58 -30.78 40.45
CA MET A 214 30.35 -31.56 41.43
C MET A 214 31.42 -32.43 40.76
N GLN A 215 31.12 -33.04 39.62
CA GLN A 215 32.08 -33.84 38.86
C GLN A 215 33.19 -33.00 38.21
N GLY A 216 32.86 -31.80 37.72
CA GLY A 216 33.84 -30.84 37.21
C GLY A 216 34.83 -30.38 38.30
N SER A 217 34.35 -30.19 39.53
CA SER A 217 35.18 -29.84 40.69
C SER A 217 36.10 -31.00 41.13
N LEU A 218 35.60 -32.25 41.12
CA LEU A 218 36.39 -33.44 41.50
C LEU A 218 37.52 -33.76 40.51
N SER A 219 37.34 -33.45 39.22
CA SER A 219 38.37 -33.63 38.19
C SER A 219 39.56 -32.67 38.35
N MET A 220 39.40 -31.55 39.06
CA MET A 220 40.50 -30.62 39.36
C MET A 220 41.38 -31.13 40.52
N MET A 221 40.80 -31.75 41.56
CA MET A 221 41.57 -32.27 42.70
C MET A 221 42.44 -33.50 42.38
N THR A 222 42.10 -34.27 41.34
CA THR A 222 42.86 -35.48 40.97
C THR A 222 44.03 -35.21 40.03
N LYS A 223 44.09 -34.06 39.36
CA LYS A 223 45.24 -33.66 38.53
C LYS A 223 46.41 -33.10 39.35
N GLU A 224 46.18 -32.48 40.50
CA GLU A 224 47.27 -31.93 41.33
C GLU A 224 48.09 -33.00 42.08
N HIS A 225 47.57 -34.22 42.24
CA HIS A 225 48.22 -35.26 43.05
C HIS A 225 49.17 -36.21 42.30
N GLN A 226 49.37 -36.06 40.98
CA GLN A 226 50.24 -36.96 40.20
C GLN A 226 51.64 -36.41 39.86
N GLU A 227 51.96 -35.15 40.16
CA GLU A 227 53.29 -34.58 39.85
C GLU A 227 54.25 -34.48 41.05
N SER A 228 53.87 -34.90 42.26
CA SER A 228 54.72 -34.78 43.45
C SER A 228 55.09 -36.13 44.08
N ALA A 229 55.90 -36.93 43.39
CA ALA A 229 56.63 -38.04 44.01
C ALA A 229 57.91 -38.39 43.25
N PHE A 230 58.97 -37.59 43.42
CA PHE A 230 60.34 -38.06 43.33
C PHE A 230 61.19 -37.44 44.45
N ILE A 231 62.16 -38.23 44.89
CA ILE A 231 62.72 -38.29 46.23
C ILE A 231 64.04 -37.49 46.29
N SER A 232 64.35 -36.97 47.48
CA SER A 232 65.64 -37.17 48.18
C SER A 232 66.66 -36.02 48.28
N ALA A 233 66.98 -35.76 49.56
CA ALA A 233 68.30 -35.55 50.16
C ALA A 233 68.95 -34.15 50.20
N SER A 234 69.05 -33.68 51.46
CA SER A 234 70.22 -33.06 52.12
C SER A 234 70.66 -31.64 51.75
N ALA A 235 70.22 -30.70 52.60
CA ALA A 235 71.02 -29.93 53.58
C ALA A 235 72.16 -28.96 53.12
N PRO A 236 72.44 -27.92 53.94
CA PRO A 236 72.67 -26.55 53.47
C PRO A 236 74.05 -25.96 53.86
N SER A 237 74.36 -24.77 53.33
CA SER A 237 75.13 -23.74 54.06
C SER A 237 75.19 -22.44 53.23
N PHE A 238 74.54 -21.36 53.68
CA PHE A 238 75.14 -20.23 54.41
C PHE A 238 76.05 -19.39 53.48
N SER A 239 75.74 -18.14 53.13
CA SER A 239 75.76 -16.92 53.97
C SER A 239 76.25 -15.78 53.04
N ILE A 240 76.07 -14.46 53.20
CA ILE A 240 75.67 -13.57 54.29
C ILE A 240 75.47 -12.15 53.67
N SER A 241 74.47 -11.42 54.20
CA SER A 241 74.35 -9.95 54.44
C SER A 241 74.56 -8.93 53.28
N THR A 242 73.96 -7.73 53.24
CA THR A 242 73.39 -6.84 54.26
C THR A 242 72.40 -5.85 53.62
N ILE A 243 71.26 -5.66 54.29
CA ILE A 243 70.46 -4.43 54.51
C ILE A 243 70.89 -3.18 53.72
N ARG A 244 69.97 -2.57 52.95
CA ARG A 244 69.33 -1.26 53.24
C ARG A 244 68.43 -0.84 52.07
N SER A 245 67.51 0.04 52.42
CA SER A 245 66.20 0.32 51.88
C SER A 245 66.10 1.51 50.92
N TYR A 246 64.91 1.61 50.32
CA TYR A 246 64.24 2.74 49.67
C TYR A 246 64.49 2.97 48.16
N SER A 247 63.38 2.93 47.42
CA SER A 247 63.06 3.45 46.08
C SER A 247 63.66 4.85 45.80
N PRO A 248 63.70 5.44 44.57
CA PRO A 248 62.72 5.23 43.48
C PRO A 248 63.20 5.55 42.02
N THR A 249 62.25 5.42 41.07
CA THR A 249 62.08 6.23 39.83
C THR A 249 63.14 6.25 38.70
N LYS A 250 62.55 6.42 37.50
CA LYS A 250 63.04 7.02 36.24
C LYS A 250 63.56 6.01 35.22
N GLY A 251 63.10 6.01 33.99
CA GLY A 251 62.35 7.05 33.28
C GLY A 251 63.05 7.34 31.96
N ASN A 252 62.30 7.22 30.88
CA ASN A 252 62.23 8.18 29.76
C ASN A 252 61.18 7.62 28.79
N GLU A 253 60.08 8.31 28.47
CA GLU A 253 59.95 9.67 27.90
C GLU A 253 60.80 9.76 26.60
N HIS A 254 60.28 10.13 25.44
CA HIS A 254 59.32 11.19 25.17
C HIS A 254 58.89 11.09 23.69
N LEU A 255 57.60 11.33 23.38
CA LEU A 255 57.07 12.50 22.63
C LEU A 255 57.35 12.46 21.11
N GLY A 256 56.42 12.76 20.21
CA GLY A 256 55.10 13.36 20.30
C GLY A 256 54.63 13.74 18.88
N GLY A 257 53.36 14.12 18.73
CA GLY A 257 52.88 14.61 17.43
C GLY A 257 51.36 14.72 17.32
N LEU A 258 50.81 15.76 17.94
CA LEU A 258 49.43 16.24 17.84
C LEU A 258 49.13 16.84 16.45
N ALA A 259 47.94 16.63 15.89
CA ALA A 259 46.97 17.69 15.54
C ALA A 259 45.98 17.35 14.40
N LYS A 260 44.69 17.62 14.72
CA LYS A 260 43.63 18.25 13.92
C LYS A 260 43.11 17.59 12.62
N GLY A 261 41.82 17.22 12.67
CA GLY A 261 40.77 18.09 12.11
C GLY A 261 39.93 17.54 10.94
N ASN A 262 38.60 17.52 11.15
CA ASN A 262 37.48 17.59 10.19
C ASN A 262 37.39 16.46 9.13
N THR A 263 36.27 15.97 8.62
CA THR A 263 34.88 16.40 8.34
C THR A 263 34.18 15.08 7.88
N HIS A 264 32.88 14.78 7.94
CA HIS A 264 31.73 15.49 7.41
C HIS A 264 30.46 14.66 7.74
N LEU A 265 29.47 15.25 8.40
CA LEU A 265 28.09 14.74 8.51
C LEU A 265 27.23 15.55 7.54
N THR A 266 26.62 14.91 6.55
CA THR A 266 25.65 15.55 5.64
C THR A 266 24.26 15.59 6.26
N LYS A 267 23.85 16.78 6.71
CA LYS A 267 22.45 17.23 6.77
C LYS A 267 22.04 17.72 5.38
N GLN A 268 20.83 17.40 4.93
CA GLN A 268 20.14 18.19 3.89
C GLN A 268 19.01 19.00 4.51
N HIS A 269 18.98 20.26 4.07
CA HIS A 269 18.18 21.36 4.57
C HIS A 269 16.83 21.47 3.83
N SER A 270 15.81 21.82 4.62
CA SER A 270 14.59 22.51 4.19
C SER A 270 14.88 24.02 4.01
N PRO A 271 14.26 24.74 3.05
CA PRO A 271 14.35 26.19 3.00
C PRO A 271 13.14 26.87 3.67
N ARG A 272 13.45 27.95 4.40
CA ARG A 272 12.55 28.90 5.09
C ARG A 272 12.71 30.24 4.36
N LYS A 273 11.65 30.96 3.98
CA LYS A 273 11.00 32.13 4.64
C LYS A 273 10.60 33.08 3.49
N VAL A 274 9.52 33.85 3.54
CA VAL A 274 9.46 35.24 4.03
C VAL A 274 7.98 35.64 4.23
N LYS A 275 7.73 36.44 5.27
CA LYS A 275 6.44 37.07 5.60
C LYS A 275 6.36 38.45 4.93
N SER A 276 5.17 38.85 4.48
CA SER A 276 4.75 40.26 4.44
C SER A 276 3.22 40.33 4.52
N ALA A 277 2.75 41.44 5.07
CA ALA A 277 1.40 41.64 5.58
C ALA A 277 0.65 42.71 4.76
N ILE A 278 -0.69 42.68 4.85
CA ILE A 278 -1.65 43.79 4.71
C ILE A 278 -1.93 44.33 3.28
N VAL A 279 -3.21 44.69 3.09
CA VAL A 279 -3.82 45.66 2.15
C VAL A 279 -4.59 45.05 0.97
N SER A 280 -5.92 45.06 1.10
CA SER A 280 -6.86 45.10 -0.04
C SER A 280 -6.72 46.42 -0.81
N PRO A 281 -6.94 46.40 -2.12
CA PRO A 281 -7.80 47.42 -2.72
C PRO A 281 -8.86 46.81 -3.65
N GLY A 282 -10.06 47.38 -3.60
CA GLY A 282 -11.13 47.10 -4.55
C GLY A 282 -10.96 47.84 -5.88
N SER A 283 -11.67 47.35 -6.89
CA SER A 283 -12.34 48.06 -8.00
C SER A 283 -12.84 46.98 -8.97
N ALA A 284 -14.15 46.71 -9.08
CA ALA A 284 -15.18 47.47 -9.80
C ALA A 284 -15.06 47.38 -11.34
N SER A 285 -16.00 46.65 -11.96
CA SER A 285 -16.60 46.82 -13.30
C SER A 285 -17.27 45.48 -13.71
N SER A 286 -18.46 45.36 -14.30
CA SER A 286 -19.39 46.34 -14.83
C SER A 286 -20.83 45.82 -14.71
N VAL A 287 -21.72 46.77 -14.53
CA VAL A 287 -23.17 46.70 -14.68
C VAL A 287 -23.54 46.38 -16.13
N ARG A 288 -24.56 45.55 -16.36
CA ARG A 288 -25.66 45.85 -17.29
C ARG A 288 -26.96 45.12 -16.93
N GLN A 289 -27.97 45.96 -16.73
CA GLN A 289 -29.36 45.66 -16.44
C GLN A 289 -30.11 45.11 -17.66
N SER A 290 -31.18 44.35 -17.45
CA SER A 290 -32.53 44.79 -17.85
C SER A 290 -33.65 43.88 -17.30
N PRO A 291 -34.90 44.39 -17.21
CA PRO A 291 -35.88 43.94 -16.22
C PRO A 291 -37.23 43.45 -16.78
N ARG A 292 -38.00 42.80 -15.88
CA ARG A 292 -39.49 42.71 -15.79
C ARG A 292 -40.26 42.03 -16.93
N LEU A 293 -41.15 41.11 -16.56
CA LEU A 293 -42.61 41.33 -16.65
C LEU A 293 -43.33 40.57 -15.52
N LYS A 294 -44.21 41.29 -14.82
CA LYS A 294 -45.19 40.77 -13.86
C LYS A 294 -46.39 40.25 -14.65
N ALA A 295 -46.97 39.14 -14.22
CA ALA A 295 -48.40 38.88 -14.39
C ALA A 295 -49.05 38.86 -13.00
N ARG A 296 -50.14 39.61 -12.86
CA ARG A 296 -50.96 39.75 -11.66
C ARG A 296 -52.38 39.38 -12.05
N LYS A 297 -53.08 38.75 -11.11
CA LYS A 297 -54.47 38.28 -11.10
C LYS A 297 -54.73 36.98 -11.83
#